data_AF-A0A2A4YJN2-F1
#
_entry.id   AF-A0A2A4YJN2-F1
#
_cell.length_a   1.000
_cell.length_b   1.000
_cell.length_c   1.000
_cell.angle_alpha   90.00
_cell.angle_beta   90.00
_cell.angle_gamma   90.00
#
_symmetry.space_group_name_H-M   'P 1'
#
loop_
_entity.id
_entity.type
_entity.pdbx_description
1 polymer ?
#
loop_
_entity_poly.entity_id
_entity_poly.type
_entity_poly.pdbx_seq_one_letter_code
_entity_poly.pdbx_strand_id
1 'polypeptide(L)' 'MINLICTDKQLLRVCISNEIITLKKTKYLVKKSKRIILQNSITSVVVELKQCSRIDKRGLELVNRIITHTTLPCQWNWE' A
#
# COMPACT_ATOMS: atom_id res chain seq x y z
N MET A 1 -8.35 10.18 5.80
CA MET A 1 -8.95 8.87 6.10
C MET A 1 -8.28 7.80 5.24
N ILE A 2 -8.01 6.63 5.82
CA ILE A 2 -7.41 5.48 5.13
C ILE A 2 -8.36 4.29 5.17
N ASN A 3 -8.76 3.80 4.01
CA ASN A 3 -9.64 2.64 3.86
C ASN A 3 -8.88 1.49 3.20
N LEU A 4 -9.04 0.29 3.76
CA LEU A 4 -8.50 -0.95 3.18
C LEU A 4 -9.68 -1.78 2.70
N ILE A 5 -9.70 -2.12 1.42
CA ILE A 5 -10.76 -2.87 0.78
C ILE A 5 -10.14 -4.12 0.18
N CYS A 6 -10.54 -5.28 0.68
CA CYS A 6 -10.23 -6.55 0.06
C CYS A 6 -11.26 -6.76 -1.07
N THR A 7 -10.76 -6.99 -2.28
CA THR A 7 -11.62 -7.33 -3.42
C THR A 7 -11.60 -8.83 -3.65
N ASP A 8 -12.67 -9.32 -4.24
CA ASP A 8 -12.92 -10.67 -4.74
C ASP A 8 -11.85 -11.17 -5.74
N LYS A 9 -11.01 -10.27 -6.28
CA LYS A 9 -9.92 -10.57 -7.21
C LYS A 9 -8.55 -10.72 -6.54
N GLN A 10 -8.49 -11.13 -5.27
CA GLN A 10 -7.23 -11.23 -4.51
C GLN A 10 -6.40 -9.93 -4.54
N LEU A 11 -7.10 -8.79 -4.59
CA LEU A 11 -6.50 -7.47 -4.65
C LEU A 11 -6.89 -6.68 -3.41
N LEU A 12 -5.87 -6.15 -2.71
CA LEU A 12 -6.05 -5.23 -1.59
C LEU A 12 -5.91 -3.78 -2.10
N ARG A 13 -7.00 -3.01 -2.04
CA ARG A 13 -6.97 -1.57 -2.32
C ARG A 13 -6.81 -0.78 -1.03
N VAL A 14 -5.77 0.04 -0.96
CA VAL A 14 -5.51 0.98 0.14
C VAL A 14 -5.78 2.40 -0.37
N CYS A 15 -6.95 2.94 -0.04
CA CYS A 15 -7.36 4.27 -0.46
C CYS A 15 -7.07 5.30 0.64
N ILE A 16 -6.27 6.33 0.33
CA ILE A 16 -5.92 7.42 1.25
C ILE A 16 -6.51 8.73 0.72
N SER A 17 -7.30 9.43 1.55
CA SER A 17 -7.95 10.69 1.20
C SER A 17 -7.75 11.75 2.27
N ASN A 18 -7.42 12.99 1.88
CA ASN A 18 -7.29 14.15 2.77
C ASN A 18 -6.41 13.87 4.00
N GLU A 19 -5.27 13.19 3.80
CA GLU A 19 -4.42 12.79 4.93
C GLU A 19 -2.93 12.83 4.58
N ILE A 20 -2.11 13.19 5.58
CA ILE A 20 -0.66 13.04 5.51
C ILE A 20 -0.29 11.69 6.12
N ILE A 21 0.29 10.80 5.30
CA ILE A 21 0.83 9.52 5.72
C ILE A 21 2.24 9.75 6.26
N THR A 22 2.37 9.69 7.57
CA THR A 22 3.66 9.74 8.24
C THR A 22 4.32 8.37 8.29
N LEU A 23 5.62 8.30 8.54
CA LEU A 23 6.34 7.03 8.77
C LEU A 23 5.61 6.08 9.75
N LYS A 24 5.06 6.62 10.86
CA LYS A 24 4.31 5.82 11.85
C LYS A 24 3.06 5.18 11.22
N LYS A 25 2.30 5.95 10.45
CA LYS A 25 1.13 5.45 9.72
C LYS A 25 1.53 4.46 8.63
N THR A 26 2.60 4.73 7.88
CA THR A 26 3.13 3.78 6.89
C THR A 26 3.48 2.43 7.52
N LYS A 27 4.21 2.41 8.64
CA LYS A 27 4.53 1.17 9.36
C LYS A 27 3.28 0.40 9.79
N TYR A 28 2.28 1.12 10.30
CA TYR A 28 1.00 0.53 10.69
C TYR A 28 0.27 -0.08 9.47
N LEU A 29 0.17 0.65 8.37
CA LEU A 29 -0.49 0.19 7.14
C LEU A 29 0.20 -1.02 6.55
N VAL A 30 1.53 -1.04 6.51
CA VAL A 30 2.31 -2.18 6.03
C VAL A 30 2.02 -3.41 6.88
N LYS A 31 2.05 -3.27 8.22
CA LYS A 31 1.77 -4.39 9.12
C LYS A 31 0.33 -4.91 8.97
N LYS A 32 -0.65 -4.01 8.84
CA LYS A 32 -2.05 -4.36 8.64
C LYS A 32 -2.28 -5.03 7.28
N SER A 33 -1.68 -4.49 6.22
CA SER A 33 -1.77 -5.03 4.86
C SER A 33 -1.16 -6.42 4.78
N LYS A 34 0.03 -6.64 5.37
CA LYS A 34 0.65 -7.98 5.43
C LYS A 34 -0.27 -9.03 6.06
N ARG A 35 -0.96 -8.69 7.15
CA ARG A 35 -1.91 -9.62 7.79
C ARG A 35 -3.08 -9.95 6.88
N ILE A 36 -3.68 -8.94 6.25
CA ILE A 36 -4.80 -9.13 5.32
C ILE A 36 -4.36 -9.97 4.12
N ILE A 37 -3.15 -9.71 3.60
CA ILE A 37 -2.58 -10.44 2.47
C ILE A 37 -2.47 -11.92 2.77
N LEU A 38 -1.89 -12.27 3.93
CA LEU A 38 -1.73 -13.67 4.34
C LEU A 38 -3.08 -14.36 4.61
N GLN A 39 -4.04 -13.65 5.21
CA GLN A 39 -5.34 -14.23 5.57
C GLN A 39 -6.26 -14.48 4.37
N ASN A 40 -6.13 -13.69 3.31
CA ASN A 40 -7.04 -13.71 2.17
C ASN A 40 -6.34 -14.13 0.86
N SER A 41 -5.12 -14.67 0.95
CA SER A 41 -4.30 -15.06 -0.21
C SER A 41 -4.24 -13.97 -1.28
N ILE A 42 -4.05 -12.71 -0.85
CA ILE A 42 -3.97 -11.56 -1.74
C ILE A 42 -2.69 -11.65 -2.56
N THR A 43 -2.80 -11.50 -3.86
CA THR A 43 -1.68 -11.55 -4.79
C THR A 43 -1.24 -10.16 -5.22
N SER A 44 -2.12 -9.16 -5.09
CA SER A 44 -1.88 -7.79 -5.55
C SER A 44 -2.28 -6.74 -4.52
N VAL A 45 -1.53 -5.64 -4.44
CA VAL A 45 -1.85 -4.49 -3.59
C VAL A 45 -1.80 -3.22 -4.42
N VAL A 46 -2.87 -2.43 -4.39
CA VAL A 46 -2.93 -1.11 -5.04
C VAL A 46 -3.08 -0.05 -3.96
N VAL A 47 -2.22 0.96 -4.00
CA VAL A 47 -2.28 2.12 -3.10
C VAL A 47 -2.76 3.33 -3.89
N GLU A 48 -3.92 3.86 -3.52
CA GLU A 48 -4.58 4.98 -4.20
C GLU A 48 -4.50 6.22 -3.30
N LEU A 49 -3.77 7.24 -3.76
CA LEU A 49 -3.66 8.54 -3.10
C LEU A 49 -4.60 9.53 -3.81
N LYS A 50 -5.68 9.94 -3.13
CA LYS A 50 -6.57 10.97 -3.64
C LYS A 50 -5.92 12.36 -3.58
N GLN A 51 -6.47 13.30 -4.36
CA GLN A 51 -6.11 14.72 -4.31
C GLN A 51 -6.08 15.21 -2.85
N CYS A 52 -5.08 16.02 -2.51
CA CYS A 52 -4.78 16.53 -1.16
C CYS A 52 -4.22 15.52 -0.13
N SER A 53 -4.00 14.25 -0.51
CA SER A 53 -3.20 13.32 0.31
C SER A 53 -1.71 13.51 0.06
N ARG A 54 -0.89 13.33 1.10
CA ARG A 54 0.58 13.40 0.99
C ARG A 54 1.23 12.25 1.75
N ILE A 55 2.41 11.83 1.32
CA ILE A 55 3.27 10.91 2.08
C ILE A 55 4.52 11.69 2.51
N ASP A 56 4.92 11.55 3.77
CA ASP A 56 6.18 12.14 4.22
C ASP A 56 7.38 11.40 3.60
N LYS A 57 8.53 12.08 3.53
CA LYS A 57 9.74 11.53 2.89
C LYS A 57 10.13 10.17 3.47
N ARG A 58 10.10 10.02 4.80
CA ARG A 58 10.47 8.78 5.48
C ARG A 58 9.49 7.64 5.23
N GLY A 59 8.20 7.94 5.16
CA GLY A 59 7.15 7.01 4.79
C GLY A 59 7.31 6.54 3.35
N LEU A 60 7.63 7.44 2.42
CA LEU A 60 7.92 7.10 1.03
C LEU A 60 9.17 6.22 0.91
N GLU A 61 10.25 6.54 1.63
CA GLU A 61 11.46 5.71 1.68
C GLU A 61 11.17 4.29 2.17
N LEU A 62 10.30 4.14 3.18
CA LEU A 62 9.88 2.83 3.67
C LEU A 62 9.08 2.06 2.62
N VAL A 63 8.15 2.71 1.91
CA VAL A 63 7.38 2.09 0.81
C VAL A 63 8.33 1.63 -0.29
N ASN A 64 9.26 2.47 -0.72
CA ASN A 64 10.24 2.12 -1.74
C ASN A 64 11.10 0.93 -1.32
N ARG A 65 11.59 0.89 -0.07
CA ARG A 65 12.34 -0.27 0.44
C ARG A 65 11.54 -1.55 0.40
N ILE A 66 10.26 -1.49 0.73
CA ILE A 66 9.39 -2.67 0.66
C ILE A 66 9.28 -3.12 -0.79
N ILE A 67 8.91 -2.24 -1.72
CA ILE A 67 8.77 -2.57 -3.14
C ILE A 67 10.06 -3.19 -3.71
N THR A 68 11.23 -2.63 -3.39
CA THR A 68 12.51 -3.12 -3.93
C THR A 68 13.02 -4.41 -3.28
N HIS A 69 12.64 -4.70 -2.03
CA HIS A 69 13.07 -5.89 -1.30
C HIS A 69 12.00 -6.98 -1.21
N THR A 70 10.80 -6.77 -1.76
CA THR A 70 9.84 -7.85 -1.98
C THR A 70 10.08 -8.41 -3.37
N THR A 71 10.59 -9.64 -3.43
CA THR A 71 10.66 -10.45 -4.65
C THR A 71 9.24 -10.82 -5.08
N LEU A 72 8.61 -9.92 -5.82
CA LEU A 72 7.48 -10.23 -6.69
C LEU A 72 7.82 -9.65 -8.06
N PRO A 73 7.80 -10.45 -9.14
CA PRO A 73 8.12 -9.98 -10.48
C PRO A 73 7.00 -9.03 -10.93
N CYS A 74 7.15 -7.75 -10.68
CA CYS A 74 6.26 -6.73 -11.22
C CYS A 74 6.71 -6.44 -12.66
N GLN A 75 5.98 -6.98 -13.65
CA GLN A 75 6.00 -6.41 -15.00
C GLN A 75 5.26 -5.08 -14.95
N TRP A 76 6.02 -3.99 -15.14
CA TRP A 76 5.45 -2.66 -15.30
C TRP A 76 5.16 -2.45 -16.79
N ASN A 77 3.93 -2.69 -17.21
CA ASN A 77 3.46 -2.19 -18.51
C ASN A 77 2.99 -0.75 -18.31
N TRP A 78 3.79 0.19 -18.81
CA TRP A 78 3.35 1.56 -19.05
C TRP A 78 2.77 1.57 -20.47
N GLU A 79 1.46 1.36 -20.57
CA GLU A 79 0.68 1.81 -21.74
C GLU A 79 0.07 3.18 -21.44
#